data_AF-A0A2N6DCS0-F1
#
_entry.id   AF-A0A2N6DCS0-F1
#
_cell.length_a   1.000
_cell.length_b   1.000
_cell.length_c   1.000
_cell.angle_alpha   90.00
_cell.angle_beta   90.00
_cell.angle_gamma   90.00
#
_symmetry.space_group_name_H-M   'P 1'
#
loop_
_entity.id
_entity.type
_entity.pdbx_description
1 polymer ?
#
loop_
_entity_poly.entity_id
_entity_poly.type
_entity_poly.pdbx_seq_one_letter_code
_entity_poly.pdbx_strand_id
1 'polypeptide(L)'
;MKINSIFLVLILVFTISSVVYAEGFPFNCSECHESPSEIFKDGHAKIGNFDKCFDCHEPSSNAKTLGERVHKIHFSDMGVNKETCTSCHAPDSEGNIYVVHDSEIYFGPDEMDGLVQKFQTWMDSEELADSHNKAGVYCNSCHERYDPDDVDNMSKKCKGCHGEFKDVASFTADFERNPHKSHFGKLSCVKCHNVHESFKDYCDKCHHTNMKWTKRLK
;
A
#
# COMPACT_ATOMS: atom_id res chain seq x y z
N MET A 1 2.04 -72.54 -32.51
CA MET A 1 3.18 -71.90 -31.81
C MET A 1 3.02 -70.39 -31.96
N LYS A 2 3.06 -69.67 -30.83
CA LYS A 2 2.60 -68.28 -30.68
C LYS A 2 3.61 -67.28 -31.25
N ILE A 3 3.10 -66.31 -32.01
CA ILE A 3 3.80 -65.10 -32.44
C ILE A 3 3.70 -64.11 -31.26
N ASN A 4 4.82 -63.76 -30.63
CA ASN A 4 4.87 -62.73 -29.60
C ASN A 4 5.19 -61.38 -30.27
N SER A 5 4.17 -60.55 -30.43
CA SER A 5 4.33 -59.14 -30.80
C SER A 5 4.82 -58.33 -29.60
N ILE A 6 6.01 -57.76 -29.70
CA ILE A 6 6.55 -56.80 -28.73
C ILE A 6 5.97 -55.42 -29.08
N PHE A 7 5.04 -54.93 -28.25
CA PHE A 7 4.55 -53.56 -28.30
C PHE A 7 5.60 -52.63 -27.68
N LEU A 8 6.25 -51.80 -28.50
CA LEU A 8 7.13 -50.73 -28.06
C LEU A 8 6.26 -49.54 -27.63
N VAL A 9 6.06 -49.35 -26.32
CA VAL A 9 5.38 -48.18 -25.77
C VAL A 9 6.34 -47.00 -25.80
N LEU A 10 6.16 -46.07 -26.74
CA LEU A 10 6.81 -44.77 -26.72
C LEU A 10 6.22 -43.93 -25.58
N ILE A 11 6.96 -43.80 -24.48
CA ILE A 11 6.65 -42.86 -23.40
C ILE A 11 7.07 -41.47 -23.89
N LEU A 12 6.09 -40.66 -24.28
CA LEU A 12 6.28 -39.25 -24.58
C LEU A 12 6.53 -38.52 -23.25
N VAL A 13 7.78 -38.21 -22.94
CA VAL A 13 8.14 -37.38 -21.80
C VAL A 13 7.76 -35.94 -22.15
N PHE A 14 6.60 -35.49 -21.67
CA PHE A 14 6.25 -34.07 -21.64
C PHE A 14 7.20 -33.40 -20.65
N THR A 15 8.25 -32.76 -21.17
CA THR A 15 9.02 -31.77 -20.43
C THR A 15 8.09 -30.58 -20.17
N ILE A 16 7.57 -30.51 -18.95
CA ILE A 16 6.96 -29.29 -18.42
C ILE A 16 8.14 -28.30 -18.32
N SER A 17 8.26 -27.42 -19.31
CA SER A 17 9.15 -26.27 -19.22
C SER A 17 8.55 -25.37 -18.15
N SER A 18 9.05 -25.48 -16.93
CA SER A 18 8.86 -24.46 -15.91
C SER A 18 9.39 -23.16 -16.51
N VAL A 19 8.48 -22.23 -16.84
CA VAL A 19 8.86 -20.87 -17.18
C VAL A 19 9.41 -20.28 -15.89
N VAL A 20 10.74 -20.30 -15.78
CA VAL A 20 11.47 -19.55 -14.75
C VAL A 20 11.26 -18.10 -15.12
N TYR A 21 10.31 -17.42 -14.45
CA TYR A 21 10.27 -15.96 -14.47
C TYR A 21 11.62 -15.48 -13.95
N ALA A 22 12.35 -14.75 -14.79
CA ALA A 22 13.61 -14.15 -14.39
C ALA A 22 13.37 -13.28 -13.15
N GLU A 23 14.18 -13.49 -12.11
CA GLU A 23 14.21 -12.71 -10.87
C GLU A 23 14.75 -11.29 -11.13
N GLY A 24 14.07 -10.53 -11.99
CA GLY A 24 14.40 -9.16 -12.34
C GLY A 24 13.20 -8.26 -12.05
N PHE A 25 13.46 -7.08 -11.49
CA PHE A 25 12.45 -6.03 -11.38
C PHE A 25 11.79 -5.81 -12.74
N PRO A 26 10.44 -5.71 -12.82
CA PRO A 26 9.74 -5.61 -14.10
C PRO A 26 9.98 -4.28 -14.83
N PHE A 27 10.81 -3.39 -14.28
CA PHE A 27 11.21 -2.10 -14.81
C PHE A 27 12.67 -1.81 -14.46
N ASN A 28 13.33 -0.99 -15.26
CA ASN A 28 14.69 -0.52 -14.99
C ASN A 28 14.72 1.00 -14.86
N CYS A 29 15.21 1.50 -13.73
CA CYS A 29 15.34 2.94 -13.48
C CYS A 29 16.11 3.65 -14.59
N SER A 30 17.11 3.00 -15.20
CA SER A 30 17.93 3.58 -16.25
C SER A 30 17.20 3.83 -17.58
N GLU A 31 15.97 3.34 -17.74
CA GLU A 31 15.14 3.65 -18.91
C GLU A 31 14.62 5.08 -18.90
N CYS A 32 14.49 5.67 -17.70
CA CYS A 32 13.99 7.04 -17.51
C CYS A 32 15.02 7.97 -16.86
N HIS A 33 16.00 7.42 -16.13
CA HIS A 33 17.02 8.17 -15.40
C HIS A 33 18.42 7.93 -15.98
N GLU A 34 19.12 8.99 -16.37
CA GLU A 34 20.46 8.85 -16.98
C GLU A 34 21.51 8.42 -15.96
N SER A 35 21.38 8.86 -14.70
CA SER A 35 22.31 8.54 -13.63
C SER A 35 21.66 8.59 -12.26
N PRO A 36 22.01 7.69 -11.31
CA PRO A 36 21.56 7.81 -9.91
C PRO A 36 21.92 9.17 -9.29
N SER A 37 22.98 9.83 -9.78
CA SER A 37 23.41 11.12 -9.24
C SER A 37 22.44 12.27 -9.49
N GLU A 38 21.56 12.17 -10.49
CA GLU A 38 20.60 13.22 -10.83
C GLU A 38 19.38 13.25 -9.89
N ILE A 39 19.05 12.10 -9.28
CA ILE A 39 17.88 11.94 -8.41
C ILE A 39 18.20 12.15 -6.93
N PHE A 40 19.47 12.33 -6.57
CA PHE A 40 19.86 12.55 -5.19
C PHE A 40 19.63 14.00 -4.76
N LYS A 41 18.95 14.17 -3.62
CA LYS A 41 18.98 15.42 -2.87
C LYS A 41 20.32 15.57 -2.15
N ASP A 42 20.67 16.80 -1.81
CA ASP A 42 21.85 17.11 -1.01
C ASP A 42 21.89 16.27 0.28
N GLY A 43 23.02 15.61 0.51
CA GLY A 43 23.25 14.76 1.69
C GLY A 43 22.94 13.27 1.53
N HIS A 44 22.41 12.82 0.38
CA HIS A 44 22.25 11.38 0.10
C HIS A 44 23.60 10.74 -0.31
N ALA A 45 23.82 9.48 0.08
CA ALA A 45 25.00 8.73 -0.36
C ALA A 45 25.00 8.55 -1.88
N LYS A 46 26.13 8.87 -2.53
CA LYS A 46 26.29 8.72 -3.98
C LYS A 46 26.61 7.27 -4.29
N ILE A 47 25.61 6.52 -4.74
CA ILE A 47 25.80 5.16 -5.28
C ILE A 47 25.99 5.22 -6.80
N GLY A 48 26.78 4.30 -7.35
CA GLY A 48 27.13 4.30 -8.77
C GLY A 48 26.16 3.56 -9.70
N ASN A 49 25.24 2.76 -9.16
CA ASN A 49 24.29 1.95 -9.93
C ASN A 49 22.93 1.88 -9.21
N PHE A 50 21.83 1.85 -9.98
CA PHE A 50 20.45 1.73 -9.52
C PHE A 50 20.15 0.44 -8.74
N ASP A 51 20.86 -0.66 -9.01
CA ASP A 51 20.67 -1.93 -8.29
C ASP A 51 20.95 -1.82 -6.78
N LYS A 52 21.80 -0.86 -6.39
CA LYS A 52 22.24 -0.66 -5.00
C LYS A 52 21.28 0.18 -4.16
N CYS A 53 20.20 0.68 -4.73
CA CYS A 53 19.22 1.47 -3.98
C CYS A 53 18.61 0.64 -2.84
N PHE A 54 18.33 -0.64 -3.09
CA PHE A 54 17.69 -1.53 -2.13
C PHE A 54 18.62 -1.98 -0.99
N ASP A 55 19.94 -1.87 -1.14
CA ASP A 55 20.92 -2.17 -0.07
C ASP A 55 20.66 -1.35 1.20
N CYS A 56 20.07 -0.15 1.06
CA CYS A 56 19.75 0.74 2.16
C CYS A 56 18.26 1.08 2.27
N HIS A 57 17.43 0.74 1.28
CA HIS A 57 16.00 1.08 1.24
C HIS A 57 15.08 -0.14 1.27
N GLU A 58 15.59 -1.28 1.78
CA GLU A 58 14.79 -2.47 2.05
C GLU A 58 13.72 -2.23 3.14
N PRO A 59 12.59 -2.96 3.12
CA PRO A 59 11.53 -2.83 4.12
C PRO A 59 11.96 -3.06 5.58
N SER A 60 13.02 -3.83 5.81
CA SER A 60 13.56 -4.18 7.14
C SER A 60 14.55 -3.16 7.72
N SER A 61 15.00 -2.19 6.93
CA SER A 61 15.99 -1.21 7.36
C SER A 61 15.35 -0.08 8.19
N ASN A 62 16.17 0.63 8.99
CA ASN A 62 15.74 1.86 9.67
C ASN A 62 15.49 3.03 8.69
N ALA A 63 15.82 2.85 7.41
CA ALA A 63 15.59 3.84 6.37
C ALA A 63 14.19 3.66 5.79
N LYS A 64 13.65 4.75 5.24
CA LYS A 64 12.34 4.72 4.59
C LYS A 64 12.41 3.87 3.34
N THR A 65 11.37 3.10 3.07
CA THR A 65 11.33 2.20 1.92
C THR A 65 11.47 3.00 0.61
N LEU A 66 12.11 2.38 -0.39
CA LEU A 66 12.32 3.03 -1.69
C LEU A 66 10.98 3.40 -2.33
N GLY A 67 9.98 2.51 -2.18
CA GLY A 67 8.62 2.71 -2.68
C GLY A 67 7.97 4.00 -2.18
N GLU A 68 8.14 4.38 -0.91
CA GLU A 68 7.59 5.65 -0.41
C GLU A 68 8.18 6.85 -1.17
N ARG A 69 9.48 6.82 -1.50
CA ARG A 69 10.16 7.92 -2.18
C ARG A 69 9.79 7.96 -3.65
N VAL A 70 9.85 6.81 -4.31
CA VAL A 70 9.52 6.65 -5.72
C VAL A 70 8.10 7.11 -5.97
N HIS A 71 7.11 6.58 -5.24
CA HIS A 71 5.72 6.97 -5.40
C HIS A 71 5.51 8.47 -5.18
N LYS A 72 6.05 9.07 -4.10
CA LYS A 72 5.87 10.50 -3.83
C LYS A 72 6.35 11.38 -4.97
N ILE A 73 7.58 11.15 -5.44
CA ILE A 73 8.19 12.01 -6.47
C ILE A 73 7.46 11.81 -7.80
N HIS A 74 7.30 10.56 -8.24
CA HIS A 74 6.73 10.27 -9.55
C HIS A 74 5.26 10.63 -9.62
N PHE A 75 4.48 10.46 -8.56
CA PHE A 75 3.08 10.88 -8.55
C PHE A 75 2.92 12.39 -8.48
N SER A 76 3.86 13.13 -7.89
CA SER A 76 3.86 14.60 -7.97
C SER A 76 4.12 15.11 -9.39
N ASP A 77 4.95 14.41 -10.18
CA ASP A 77 5.34 14.86 -11.51
C ASP A 77 4.43 14.30 -12.63
N MET A 78 4.02 13.03 -12.51
CA MET A 78 3.28 12.28 -13.54
C MET A 78 1.78 12.17 -13.23
N GLY A 79 1.38 12.48 -11.99
CA GLY A 79 0.03 12.26 -11.49
C GLY A 79 -0.22 10.83 -11.00
N VAL A 80 -1.40 10.59 -10.45
CA VAL A 80 -1.83 9.27 -9.97
C VAL A 80 -2.94 8.75 -10.87
N ASN A 81 -2.57 7.88 -11.81
CA ASN A 81 -3.47 7.24 -12.78
C ASN A 81 -2.94 5.87 -13.18
N LYS A 82 -3.77 5.09 -13.88
CA LYS A 82 -3.44 3.71 -14.28
C LYS A 82 -2.19 3.65 -15.15
N GLU A 83 -2.05 4.57 -16.10
CA GLU A 83 -0.91 4.65 -17.01
C GLU A 83 0.40 4.84 -16.23
N THR A 84 0.39 5.72 -15.23
CA THR A 84 1.55 5.97 -14.36
C THR A 84 1.90 4.73 -13.56
N CYS A 85 0.91 4.05 -12.96
CA CYS A 85 1.15 2.79 -12.25
C CYS A 85 1.83 1.75 -13.15
N THR A 86 1.29 1.53 -14.36
CA THR A 86 1.80 0.52 -15.29
C THR A 86 3.10 0.91 -15.99
N SER A 87 3.50 2.18 -15.92
CA SER A 87 4.80 2.63 -16.46
C SER A 87 6.00 2.06 -15.68
N CYS A 88 5.78 1.67 -14.42
CA CYS A 88 6.80 0.99 -13.61
C CYS A 88 6.35 -0.43 -13.21
N HIS A 89 5.07 -0.64 -12.91
CA HIS A 89 4.54 -1.95 -12.58
C HIS A 89 3.99 -2.62 -13.84
N ALA A 90 4.88 -3.19 -14.66
CA ALA A 90 4.47 -3.88 -15.86
C ALA A 90 3.54 -5.07 -15.50
N PRO A 91 2.33 -5.13 -16.08
CA PRO A 91 1.42 -6.22 -15.79
C PRO A 91 1.90 -7.54 -16.38
N ASP A 92 1.57 -8.65 -15.72
CA ASP A 92 1.79 -10.00 -16.24
C ASP A 92 0.81 -10.35 -17.39
N SER A 93 0.83 -11.61 -17.83
CA SER A 93 -0.09 -12.11 -18.87
C SER A 93 -1.57 -12.09 -18.46
N GLU A 94 -1.87 -12.05 -17.17
CA GLU A 94 -3.22 -11.99 -16.61
C GLU A 94 -3.66 -10.55 -16.29
N GLY A 95 -2.76 -9.57 -16.45
CA GLY A 95 -3.03 -8.17 -16.15
C GLY A 95 -2.72 -7.79 -14.70
N ASN A 96 -2.11 -8.68 -13.91
CA ASN A 96 -1.77 -8.41 -12.51
C ASN A 96 -0.52 -7.55 -12.42
N ILE A 97 -0.51 -6.62 -11.47
CA ILE A 97 0.68 -5.86 -11.10
C ILE A 97 1.16 -6.28 -9.71
N TYR A 98 2.47 -6.26 -9.49
CA TYR A 98 3.08 -6.74 -8.24
C TYR A 98 3.66 -5.59 -7.43
N VAL A 99 3.58 -5.69 -6.11
CA VAL A 99 4.36 -4.82 -5.22
C VAL A 99 5.83 -5.18 -5.40
N VAL A 100 6.61 -4.21 -5.85
CA VAL A 100 8.07 -4.32 -5.93
C VAL A 100 8.59 -4.85 -4.60
N HIS A 101 9.55 -5.78 -4.59
CA HIS A 101 10.12 -6.47 -3.42
C HIS A 101 9.25 -7.53 -2.72
N ASP A 102 8.00 -7.77 -3.14
CA ASP A 102 7.18 -8.87 -2.61
C ASP A 102 6.25 -9.43 -3.68
N SER A 103 6.70 -10.49 -4.37
CA SER A 103 5.94 -11.14 -5.44
C SER A 103 4.65 -11.82 -4.95
N GLU A 104 4.45 -11.96 -3.64
CA GLU A 104 3.23 -12.54 -3.07
C GLU A 104 2.11 -11.51 -2.92
N ILE A 105 2.40 -10.22 -3.14
CA ILE A 105 1.42 -9.14 -3.09
C ILE A 105 1.23 -8.60 -4.50
N TYR A 106 0.05 -8.84 -5.06
CA TYR A 106 -0.35 -8.38 -6.37
C TYR A 106 -1.74 -7.74 -6.33
N PHE A 107 -2.04 -6.96 -7.37
CA PHE A 107 -3.35 -6.38 -7.60
C PHE A 107 -3.81 -6.75 -9.01
N GLY A 108 -5.02 -7.29 -9.12
CA GLY A 108 -5.62 -7.65 -10.38
C GLY A 108 -6.08 -6.44 -11.20
N PRO A 109 -6.37 -6.63 -12.49
CA PRO A 109 -6.80 -5.55 -13.37
C PRO A 109 -8.09 -4.85 -12.90
N ASP A 110 -8.99 -5.57 -12.24
CA ASP A 110 -10.26 -5.06 -11.72
C ASP A 110 -10.08 -4.24 -10.42
N GLU A 111 -8.92 -4.34 -9.76
CA GLU A 111 -8.62 -3.62 -8.52
C GLU A 111 -7.91 -2.28 -8.79
N MET A 112 -7.46 -2.06 -10.03
CA MET A 112 -6.63 -0.92 -10.40
C MET A 112 -7.28 0.42 -10.11
N ASP A 113 -8.56 0.60 -10.42
CA ASP A 113 -9.24 1.87 -10.19
C ASP A 113 -9.34 2.20 -8.69
N GLY A 114 -9.63 1.18 -7.87
CA GLY A 114 -9.63 1.32 -6.41
C GLY A 114 -8.25 1.59 -5.84
N LEU A 115 -7.20 0.99 -6.40
CA LEU A 115 -5.82 1.25 -6.02
C LEU A 115 -5.41 2.70 -6.36
N VAL A 116 -5.70 3.14 -7.58
CA VAL A 116 -5.46 4.52 -8.04
C VAL A 116 -6.16 5.51 -7.11
N GLN A 117 -7.44 5.28 -6.78
CA GLN A 117 -8.18 6.13 -5.85
C GLN A 117 -7.52 6.17 -4.46
N LYS A 118 -7.10 5.03 -3.91
CA LYS A 118 -6.41 4.99 -2.60
C LYS A 118 -5.11 5.80 -2.63
N PHE A 119 -4.31 5.73 -3.70
CA PHE A 119 -3.11 6.57 -3.84
C PHE A 119 -3.44 8.05 -4.04
N GLN A 120 -4.51 8.40 -4.76
CA GLN A 120 -4.97 9.78 -4.90
C GLN A 120 -5.34 10.37 -3.53
N THR A 121 -6.08 9.62 -2.70
CA THR A 121 -6.42 10.07 -1.34
C THR A 121 -5.20 10.24 -0.44
N TRP A 122 -4.11 9.52 -0.72
CA TRP A 122 -2.87 9.62 0.04
C TRP A 122 -1.99 10.80 -0.40
N MET A 123 -1.91 11.10 -1.70
CA MET A 123 -0.97 12.09 -2.24
C MET A 123 -1.37 13.55 -1.94
N ASP A 124 -2.60 13.93 -2.26
CA ASP A 124 -3.09 15.29 -2.04
C ASP A 124 -4.63 15.31 -2.02
N SER A 125 -5.20 15.11 -0.84
CA SER A 125 -6.65 15.13 -0.63
C SER A 125 -7.02 15.71 0.72
N GLU A 126 -8.31 15.83 1.01
CA GLU A 126 -8.78 16.17 2.36
C GLU A 126 -8.99 14.94 3.26
N GLU A 127 -8.70 13.74 2.75
CA GLU A 127 -8.93 12.50 3.45
C GLU A 127 -7.91 12.24 4.57
N LEU A 128 -8.19 11.24 5.40
CA LEU A 128 -7.31 10.90 6.51
C LEU A 128 -6.00 10.26 6.02
N ALA A 129 -5.99 9.60 4.86
CA ALA A 129 -4.79 9.09 4.20
C ALA A 129 -3.76 10.20 3.94
N ASP A 130 -4.20 11.33 3.38
CA ASP A 130 -3.34 12.50 3.15
C ASP A 130 -2.77 13.07 4.45
N SER A 131 -3.58 13.14 5.51
CA SER A 131 -3.09 13.62 6.82
C SER A 131 -1.96 12.74 7.37
N HIS A 132 -2.04 11.42 7.17
CA HIS A 132 -0.96 10.49 7.51
C HIS A 132 0.25 10.62 6.57
N ASN A 133 0.01 10.85 5.27
CA ASN A 133 1.08 11.14 4.31
C ASN A 133 1.92 12.36 4.74
N LYS A 134 1.23 13.46 5.08
CA LYS A 134 1.82 14.72 5.56
C LYS A 134 2.58 14.52 6.87
N ALA A 135 2.14 13.60 7.72
CA ALA A 135 2.87 13.17 8.92
C ALA A 135 4.06 12.21 8.63
N GLY A 136 4.30 11.87 7.35
CA GLY A 136 5.40 11.01 6.94
C GLY A 136 5.14 9.51 7.13
N VAL A 137 3.89 9.10 7.24
CA VAL A 137 3.45 7.70 7.36
C VAL A 137 3.19 7.12 5.97
N TYR A 138 3.77 5.95 5.70
CA TYR A 138 3.60 5.22 4.44
C TYR A 138 2.66 4.03 4.58
N CYS A 139 2.23 3.49 3.43
CA CYS A 139 1.20 2.47 3.35
C CYS A 139 1.49 1.25 4.25
N ASN A 140 2.74 0.78 4.28
CA ASN A 140 3.17 -0.38 5.07
C ASN A 140 3.11 -0.17 6.60
N SER A 141 2.97 1.07 7.07
CA SER A 141 2.75 1.36 8.49
C SER A 141 1.37 0.91 8.96
N CYS A 142 0.41 0.80 8.02
CA CYS A 142 -0.95 0.32 8.27
C CYS A 142 -1.19 -1.06 7.63
N HIS A 143 -0.78 -1.23 6.37
CA HIS A 143 -1.05 -2.40 5.54
C HIS A 143 0.14 -3.37 5.54
N GLU A 144 -0.01 -4.55 6.13
CA GLU A 144 1.02 -5.59 6.05
C GLU A 144 0.98 -6.31 4.70
N ARG A 145 -0.23 -6.67 4.23
CA ARG A 145 -0.45 -7.38 2.96
C ARG A 145 -1.44 -6.69 2.02
N TYR A 146 -1.87 -5.48 2.36
CA TYR A 146 -2.89 -4.74 1.62
C TYR A 146 -4.24 -5.47 1.46
N ASP A 147 -4.53 -6.41 2.36
CA ASP A 147 -5.77 -7.18 2.39
C ASP A 147 -6.98 -6.27 2.72
N PRO A 148 -8.00 -6.19 1.85
CA PRO A 148 -9.20 -5.41 2.12
C PRO A 148 -10.00 -5.93 3.32
N ASP A 149 -9.87 -7.20 3.70
CA ASP A 149 -10.62 -7.79 4.82
C ASP A 149 -10.02 -7.43 6.19
N ASP A 150 -8.82 -6.84 6.21
CA ASP A 150 -8.13 -6.44 7.44
C ASP A 150 -8.66 -5.14 8.08
N VAL A 151 -9.70 -4.52 7.50
CA VAL A 151 -10.28 -3.26 8.00
C VAL A 151 -10.67 -3.34 9.47
N ASP A 152 -11.24 -4.46 9.92
CA ASP A 152 -11.63 -4.62 11.32
C ASP A 152 -10.42 -4.79 12.27
N ASN A 153 -9.26 -5.23 11.75
CA ASN A 153 -8.00 -5.34 12.49
C ASN A 153 -7.23 -4.01 12.57
N MET A 154 -7.57 -3.02 11.74
CA MET A 154 -6.86 -1.73 11.66
C MET A 154 -6.85 -0.95 12.97
N SER A 155 -7.85 -1.13 13.83
CA SER A 155 -7.88 -0.47 15.15
C SER A 155 -6.62 -0.73 15.97
N LYS A 156 -5.98 -1.90 15.85
CA LYS A 156 -4.72 -2.19 16.55
C LYS A 156 -3.58 -1.30 16.05
N LYS A 157 -3.51 -1.07 14.73
CA LYS A 157 -2.51 -0.20 14.09
C LYS A 157 -2.68 1.25 14.52
N CYS A 158 -3.92 1.76 14.52
CA CYS A 158 -4.23 3.12 14.98
C CYS A 158 -3.71 3.35 16.41
N LYS A 159 -4.01 2.41 17.32
CA LYS A 159 -3.61 2.52 18.74
C LYS A 159 -2.10 2.42 18.95
N GLY A 160 -1.35 1.79 18.04
CA GLY A 160 0.12 1.75 18.08
C GLY A 160 0.74 3.16 18.09
N CYS A 161 0.12 4.13 17.42
CA CYS A 161 0.63 5.51 17.33
C CYS A 161 -0.21 6.51 18.14
N HIS A 162 -1.51 6.30 18.25
CA HIS A 162 -2.45 7.21 18.91
C HIS A 162 -2.73 6.87 20.38
N GLY A 163 -2.38 5.67 20.84
CA GLY A 163 -2.69 5.19 22.19
C GLY A 163 -4.07 4.53 22.29
N GLU A 164 -4.48 4.18 23.50
CA GLU A 164 -5.78 3.56 23.76
C GLU A 164 -6.91 4.61 23.81
N PHE A 165 -8.17 4.18 23.85
CA PHE A 165 -9.34 5.07 23.88
C PHE A 165 -9.27 6.16 24.95
N LYS A 166 -8.70 5.87 26.13
CA LYS A 166 -8.52 6.86 27.20
C LYS A 166 -7.59 8.00 26.80
N ASP A 167 -6.56 7.70 26.00
CA ASP A 167 -5.52 8.64 25.61
C ASP A 167 -6.11 9.61 24.57
N VAL A 168 -6.78 9.08 23.55
CA VAL A 168 -7.48 9.89 22.54
C VAL A 168 -8.70 10.64 23.11
N ALA A 169 -9.42 10.07 24.07
CA ALA A 169 -10.51 10.76 24.74
C ALA A 169 -10.02 11.97 25.55
N SER A 170 -8.81 11.90 26.11
CA SER A 170 -8.20 13.03 26.83
C SER A 170 -7.86 14.18 25.88
N PHE A 171 -7.47 13.87 24.64
CA PHE A 171 -7.20 14.87 23.60
C PHE A 171 -8.46 15.57 23.06
N THR A 172 -9.62 14.95 23.23
CA THR A 172 -10.93 15.50 22.84
C THR A 172 -11.83 15.78 24.04
N ALA A 173 -11.23 16.05 25.21
CA ALA A 173 -11.96 16.25 26.47
C ALA A 173 -12.86 17.49 26.49
N ASP A 174 -12.61 18.44 25.59
CA ASP A 174 -13.41 19.66 25.41
C ASP A 174 -14.68 19.44 24.58
N PHE A 175 -14.85 18.28 23.95
CA PHE A 175 -16.11 17.94 23.30
C PHE A 175 -17.19 17.64 24.34
N GLU A 176 -18.30 18.38 24.28
CA GLU A 176 -19.48 18.16 25.12
C GLU A 176 -19.96 16.69 25.07
N ARG A 177 -19.91 16.10 23.88
CA ARG A 177 -20.17 14.67 23.64
C ARG A 177 -18.96 14.05 22.95
N ASN A 178 -18.05 13.52 23.77
CA ASN A 178 -16.81 12.93 23.30
C ASN A 178 -17.03 11.54 22.66
N PRO A 179 -16.80 11.35 21.34
CA PRO A 179 -17.05 10.08 20.65
C PRO A 179 -16.13 8.95 21.12
N HIS A 180 -14.96 9.29 21.68
CA HIS A 180 -14.00 8.34 22.23
C HIS A 180 -14.36 7.87 23.66
N LYS A 181 -15.42 8.43 24.25
CA LYS A 181 -15.96 8.03 25.56
C LYS A 181 -17.48 7.76 25.45
N SER A 182 -17.86 6.93 24.47
CA SER A 182 -19.25 6.59 24.19
C SER A 182 -19.76 5.35 24.95
N HIS A 183 -21.07 5.09 24.87
CA HIS A 183 -21.70 3.91 25.46
C HIS A 183 -21.30 2.59 24.79
N PHE A 184 -20.57 2.63 23.67
CA PHE A 184 -20.00 1.44 23.03
C PHE A 184 -18.68 0.98 23.66
N GLY A 185 -18.01 1.84 24.44
CA GLY A 185 -16.74 1.55 25.11
C GLY A 185 -15.53 1.44 24.16
N LYS A 186 -15.52 0.44 23.27
CA LYS A 186 -14.43 0.15 22.32
C LYS A 186 -14.94 0.04 20.89
N LEU A 187 -15.59 1.10 20.40
CA LEU A 187 -16.04 1.17 19.01
C LEU A 187 -14.83 1.24 18.07
N SER A 188 -14.72 0.32 17.10
CA SER A 188 -13.58 0.29 16.16
C SER A 188 -13.35 1.66 15.49
N CYS A 189 -12.08 2.09 15.41
CA CYS A 189 -11.70 3.42 14.94
C CYS A 189 -12.24 3.72 13.54
N VAL A 190 -12.22 2.70 12.66
CA VAL A 190 -12.64 2.78 11.26
C VAL A 190 -14.15 2.94 11.08
N LYS A 191 -14.96 2.77 12.14
CA LYS A 191 -16.41 3.04 12.05
C LYS A 191 -16.71 4.52 11.87
N CYS A 192 -15.79 5.40 12.27
CA CYS A 192 -15.87 6.84 12.04
C CYS A 192 -14.74 7.35 11.13
N HIS A 193 -13.51 6.89 11.38
CA HIS A 193 -12.30 7.32 10.68
C HIS A 193 -12.03 6.44 9.45
N ASN A 194 -12.77 6.69 8.36
CA ASN A 194 -12.43 6.10 7.07
C ASN A 194 -11.14 6.75 6.56
N VAL A 195 -10.16 5.93 6.15
CA VAL A 195 -8.82 6.43 5.82
C VAL A 195 -8.75 6.95 4.39
N HIS A 196 -9.29 6.18 3.45
CA HIS A 196 -9.30 6.47 2.02
C HIS A 196 -10.67 6.98 1.53
N GLU A 197 -11.53 7.40 2.46
CA GLU A 197 -12.85 7.96 2.16
C GLU A 197 -13.21 9.00 3.21
N SER A 198 -14.22 9.81 2.91
CA SER A 198 -14.69 10.85 3.80
C SER A 198 -15.13 10.32 5.16
N PHE A 199 -14.92 11.15 6.19
CA PHE A 199 -15.34 10.87 7.54
C PHE A 199 -16.85 10.57 7.60
N LYS A 200 -17.22 9.54 8.38
CA LYS A 200 -18.62 9.17 8.60
C LYS A 200 -18.92 9.28 10.09
N ASP A 201 -19.95 10.04 10.46
CA ASP A 201 -20.39 10.08 11.84
C ASP A 201 -21.19 8.81 12.17
N TYR A 202 -20.58 7.90 12.93
CA TYR A 202 -21.27 6.68 13.37
C TYR A 202 -22.42 6.97 14.34
N CYS A 203 -22.30 8.02 15.15
CA CYS A 203 -23.29 8.37 16.16
C CYS A 203 -24.57 8.92 15.53
N ASP A 204 -24.46 9.61 14.39
CA ASP A 204 -25.60 10.21 13.68
C ASP A 204 -26.65 9.18 13.23
N LYS A 205 -26.26 7.90 13.09
CA LYS A 205 -27.19 6.78 12.82
C LYS A 205 -28.32 6.64 13.83
N CYS A 206 -28.11 7.12 15.06
CA CYS A 206 -29.12 7.06 16.13
C CYS A 206 -29.34 8.44 16.77
N HIS A 207 -28.29 9.25 16.87
CA HIS A 207 -28.29 10.54 17.53
C HIS A 207 -28.25 11.66 16.51
N HIS A 208 -29.30 11.82 15.70
CA HIS A 208 -29.47 12.87 14.67
C HIS A 208 -29.27 14.30 15.22
N THR A 209 -28.04 14.67 15.49
CA THR A 209 -27.67 15.80 16.34
C THR A 209 -26.94 16.86 15.55
N ASN A 210 -26.73 16.64 14.24
CA ASN A 210 -26.04 17.53 13.33
C ASN A 210 -24.70 18.03 13.91
N MET A 211 -23.97 17.12 14.56
CA MET A 211 -22.66 17.45 15.13
C MET A 211 -21.71 17.86 14.02
N LYS A 212 -21.01 18.97 14.24
CA LYS A 212 -19.95 19.42 13.35
C LYS A 212 -18.62 18.92 13.89
N TRP A 213 -18.05 17.94 13.20
CA TRP A 213 -16.74 17.42 13.51
C TRP A 213 -15.65 18.27 12.88
N THR A 214 -14.58 18.52 13.62
CA THR A 214 -13.38 19.17 13.10
C THR A 214 -12.23 18.18 13.17
N LYS A 215 -11.48 18.03 12.07
CA LYS A 215 -10.26 17.21 12.05
C LYS A 215 -9.27 17.78 13.08
N ARG A 216 -8.75 16.93 13.96
CA ARG A 216 -7.70 17.29 14.92
C ARG A 216 -6.45 16.50 14.64
N LEU A 217 -5.35 17.22 14.40
CA LEU A 217 -4.03 16.62 14.22
C LEU A 217 -3.35 16.51 15.60
N LYS A 218 -2.64 15.40 15.81
CA LYS A 218 -1.83 15.17 17.01
C LYS A 218 -0.54 15.98 16.95
#